data_AF-A0A369UPA2-F1
#
_entry.id   AF-A0A369UPA2-F1
#
_cell.length_a   1.000
_cell.length_b   1.000
_cell.length_c   1.000
_cell.angle_alpha   90.00
_cell.angle_beta   90.00
_cell.angle_gamma   90.00
#
_symmetry.space_group_name_H-M   'P 1'
#
loop_
_entity.id
_entity.type
_entity.pdbx_description
1 polymer ?
#
loop_
_entity_poly.entity_id
_entity_poly.type
_entity_poly.pdbx_seq_one_letter_code
_entity_poly.pdbx_strand_id
1 'polypeptide(L)'
;MTDIFIERRLTLQNSGEVCVRLFRPTLDDVDYRCDVHIDWPDRQQRLHVFGIDAVQALFLAMQCAHAELLASPEHGSRTLTWLGGYDFGLPLVGALTSSGHGGTYAK
;
A
#
# COMPACT_ATOMS: atom_id res chain seq x y z
N MET A 1 16.61 -4.62 14.35
CA MET A 1 15.15 -4.46 14.53
C MET A 1 14.66 -3.69 13.33
N THR A 2 13.86 -4.29 12.46
CA THR A 2 13.28 -3.57 11.32
C THR A 2 12.18 -2.66 11.87
N ASP A 3 12.48 -1.37 11.96
CA ASP A 3 11.59 -0.36 12.51
C ASP A 3 10.45 -0.08 11.52
N ILE A 4 9.21 -0.16 12.00
CA ILE A 4 8.03 0.19 11.19
C ILE A 4 8.10 1.69 10.94
N PHE A 5 8.31 2.09 9.70
CA PHE A 5 8.47 3.49 9.34
C PHE A 5 7.12 4.15 9.07
N ILE A 6 6.22 3.44 8.38
CA ILE A 6 4.87 3.91 8.05
C ILE A 6 3.90 2.75 8.27
N GLU A 7 2.75 3.05 8.89
CA GLU A 7 1.65 2.10 9.04
C GLU A 7 0.36 2.72 8.49
N ARG A 8 -0.44 1.90 7.81
CA ARG A 8 -1.79 2.23 7.36
C ARG A 8 -2.77 1.15 7.78
N ARG A 9 -3.85 1.57 8.43
CA ARG A 9 -4.92 0.68 8.88
C ARG A 9 -6.14 0.90 8.03
N LEU A 10 -6.61 -0.15 7.40
CA LEU A 10 -7.83 -0.19 6.60
C LEU A 10 -8.89 -0.96 7.38
N THR A 11 -10.15 -0.56 7.20
CA THR A 11 -11.29 -1.22 7.82
C THR A 11 -11.81 -2.30 6.89
N LEU A 12 -11.88 -3.54 7.39
CA LEU A 12 -12.55 -4.64 6.72
C LEU A 12 -13.92 -4.86 7.36
N GLN A 13 -14.99 -4.63 6.59
CA GLN A 13 -16.35 -4.76 7.07
C GLN A 13 -16.58 -6.13 7.72
N ASN A 14 -17.08 -6.09 8.97
CA ASN A 14 -17.44 -7.26 9.77
C ASN A 14 -16.29 -8.25 10.08
N SER A 15 -15.03 -7.95 9.71
CA SER A 15 -13.90 -8.89 9.86
C SER A 15 -12.63 -8.26 10.43
N GLY A 16 -12.64 -6.98 10.81
CA GLY A 16 -11.57 -6.34 11.57
C GLY A 16 -10.77 -5.32 10.75
N GLU A 17 -9.44 -5.36 10.87
CA GLU A 17 -8.52 -4.42 10.22
C GLU A 17 -7.55 -5.13 9.30
N VAL A 18 -7.14 -4.44 8.23
CA VAL A 18 -5.99 -4.80 7.40
C VAL A 18 -4.90 -3.77 7.64
N CYS A 19 -3.71 -4.22 8.04
CA CYS A 19 -2.58 -3.34 8.34
C CYS A 19 -1.52 -3.42 7.24
N VAL A 20 -1.26 -2.30 6.56
CA VAL A 20 -0.13 -2.15 5.65
C VAL A 20 1.02 -1.49 6.40
N ARG A 21 2.18 -2.13 6.44
CA ARG A 21 3.40 -1.62 7.06
C ARG A 21 4.48 -1.48 6.02
N LEU A 22 5.05 -0.29 5.93
CA LEU A 22 6.25 -0.03 5.15
C LEU A 22 7.41 0.18 6.12
N PHE A 23 8.48 -0.53 5.87
CA PHE A 23 9.70 -0.42 6.66
C PHE A 23 10.61 0.64 6.05
N ARG A 24 11.48 1.22 6.89
CA ARG A 24 12.42 2.25 6.43
C ARG A 24 13.27 1.68 5.28
N PRO A 25 13.36 2.36 4.13
CA PRO A 25 14.24 1.93 3.05
C PRO A 25 15.69 1.89 3.52
N THR A 26 16.41 0.82 3.19
CA THR A 26 17.82 0.64 3.53
C THR A 26 18.62 0.26 2.29
N LEU A 27 19.86 0.73 2.19
CA LEU A 27 20.79 0.28 1.16
C LEU A 27 20.99 -1.25 1.28
N ASP A 28 20.78 -1.96 0.18
CA ASP A 28 20.93 -3.41 0.01
C ASP A 28 21.75 -3.64 -1.25
N ASP A 29 23.07 -3.80 -1.06
CA ASP A 29 24.09 -3.81 -2.12
C ASP A 29 24.16 -2.49 -2.92
N VAL A 30 23.63 -2.46 -4.14
CA VAL A 30 23.70 -1.32 -5.06
C VAL A 30 22.43 -0.46 -5.08
N ASP A 31 21.32 -0.99 -4.58
CA ASP A 31 20.00 -0.35 -4.60
C ASP A 31 19.44 -0.21 -3.18
N TYR A 32 18.37 0.56 -3.02
CA TYR A 32 17.62 0.66 -1.78
C TYR A 32 16.45 -0.30 -1.77
N ARG A 33 16.33 -1.07 -0.70
CA ARG A 33 15.23 -1.98 -0.43
C ARG A 33 14.25 -1.37 0.58
N CYS A 34 12.96 -1.44 0.27
CA CYS A 34 11.88 -1.16 1.20
C CYS A 34 11.00 -2.42 1.33
N ASP A 35 10.84 -2.90 2.56
CA ASP A 35 9.97 -4.03 2.86
C ASP A 35 8.54 -3.54 3.07
N VAL A 36 7.57 -4.32 2.57
CA VAL A 36 6.14 -4.08 2.77
C VAL A 36 5.52 -5.33 3.37
N HIS A 37 4.80 -5.17 4.48
CA HIS A 37 3.94 -6.21 5.02
C HIS A 37 2.48 -5.78 4.90
N ILE A 38 1.61 -6.68 4.45
CA ILE A 38 0.15 -6.51 4.47
C ILE A 38 -0.40 -7.63 5.35
N ASP A 39 -0.88 -7.25 6.52
CA ASP A 39 -1.44 -8.14 7.52
C ASP A 39 -2.97 -8.08 7.44
N TRP A 40 -3.56 -9.16 6.91
CA TRP A 40 -4.99 -9.40 6.91
C TRP A 40 -5.38 -10.20 8.15
N PRO A 41 -6.67 -10.29 8.50
CA PRO A 41 -7.12 -11.13 9.60
C PRO A 41 -6.78 -12.62 9.43
N ASP A 42 -6.75 -13.11 8.19
CA ASP A 42 -6.61 -14.53 7.83
C ASP A 42 -5.28 -14.87 7.13
N ARG A 43 -4.57 -13.86 6.61
CA ARG A 43 -3.34 -14.06 5.82
C ARG A 43 -2.33 -12.92 5.99
N GLN A 44 -1.07 -13.21 5.65
CA GLN A 44 -0.01 -12.20 5.59
C GLN A 44 0.63 -12.20 4.21
N GLN A 45 0.95 -11.02 3.70
CA GLN A 45 1.77 -10.84 2.49
C GLN A 45 3.01 -10.05 2.86
N ARG A 46 4.16 -10.45 2.30
CA ARG A 46 5.44 -9.77 2.48
C ARG A 46 6.07 -9.54 1.11
N LEU A 47 6.52 -8.32 0.86
CA LEU A 47 7.13 -7.90 -0.40
C LEU A 47 8.45 -7.21 -0.12
N HIS A 48 9.39 -7.37 -1.05
CA HIS A 48 10.66 -6.66 -1.09
C HIS A 48 10.66 -5.80 -2.35
N VAL A 49 10.73 -4.49 -2.19
CA VAL A 49 10.67 -3.54 -3.32
C VAL A 49 11.95 -2.73 -3.36
N PHE A 50 12.54 -2.64 -4.55
CA PHE A 50 13.82 -1.98 -4.76
C PHE A 50 13.66 -0.71 -5.58
N GLY A 51 14.49 0.29 -5.29
CA GLY A 51 14.66 1.50 -6.07
C GLY A 51 16.09 2.03 -5.96
N ILE A 52 16.51 2.88 -6.89
CA ILE A 52 17.89 3.42 -6.95
C ILE A 52 18.25 4.28 -5.75
N ASP A 53 17.24 4.81 -5.05
CA ASP A 53 17.38 5.57 -3.82
C ASP A 53 16.22 5.27 -2.85
N ALA A 54 16.35 5.74 -1.61
CA ALA A 54 15.36 5.53 -0.57
C ALA A 54 13.97 6.08 -0.92
N VAL A 55 13.90 7.20 -1.65
CA VAL A 55 12.63 7.84 -2.05
C VAL A 55 11.93 6.97 -3.08
N GLN A 56 12.65 6.53 -4.11
CA GLN A 56 12.10 5.67 -5.15
C GLN A 56 11.69 4.32 -4.58
N ALA A 57 12.51 3.69 -3.72
CA ALA A 57 12.18 2.42 -3.08
C ALA A 57 10.89 2.52 -2.26
N LEU A 58 10.73 3.60 -1.46
CA LEU A 58 9.51 3.85 -0.71
C LEU A 58 8.30 4.10 -1.62
N PHE A 59 8.47 4.92 -2.65
CA PHE A 59 7.38 5.26 -3.57
C PHE A 59 6.85 4.03 -4.31
N LEU A 60 7.76 3.19 -4.83
CA LEU A 60 7.42 1.92 -5.46
C LEU A 60 6.78 0.95 -4.45
N ALA A 61 7.29 0.87 -3.22
CA ALA A 61 6.70 0.06 -2.16
C ALA A 61 5.24 0.46 -1.86
N MET A 62 4.95 1.77 -1.81
CA MET A 62 3.59 2.28 -1.64
C MET A 62 2.68 1.92 -2.84
N GLN A 63 3.20 1.98 -4.07
CA GLN A 63 2.46 1.58 -5.27
C GLN A 63 2.18 0.07 -5.30
N CYS A 64 3.16 -0.76 -4.94
CA CYS A 64 2.98 -2.21 -4.83
C CYS A 64 1.93 -2.55 -3.77
N ALA A 65 2.01 -1.94 -2.59
CA ALA A 65 0.99 -2.12 -1.55
C ALA A 65 -0.40 -1.76 -2.07
N HIS A 66 -0.53 -0.66 -2.81
CA HIS A 66 -1.80 -0.25 -3.40
C HIS A 66 -2.31 -1.28 -4.41
N ALA A 67 -1.46 -1.75 -5.31
CA ALA A 67 -1.83 -2.72 -6.32
C ALA A 67 -2.33 -4.03 -5.70
N GLU A 68 -1.67 -4.53 -4.65
CA GLU A 68 -2.13 -5.70 -3.89
C GLU A 68 -3.50 -5.49 -3.25
N LEU A 69 -3.74 -4.33 -2.64
CA LEU A 69 -5.05 -4.02 -2.04
C LEU A 69 -6.14 -3.94 -3.12
N LEU A 70 -5.87 -3.32 -4.27
CA LEU A 70 -6.83 -3.21 -5.37
C LEU A 70 -7.14 -4.56 -6.01
N ALA A 71 -6.15 -5.46 -6.07
CA ALA A 71 -6.30 -6.81 -6.61
C ALA A 71 -6.98 -7.78 -5.63
N SER A 72 -7.15 -7.38 -4.37
CA SER A 72 -7.75 -8.22 -3.34
C SER A 72 -9.25 -8.51 -3.59
N PRO A 73 -9.75 -9.70 -3.21
CA PRO A 73 -11.19 -9.99 -3.22
C PRO A 73 -11.99 -8.96 -2.42
N GLU A 74 -11.46 -8.48 -1.30
CA GLU A 74 -12.13 -7.57 -0.38
C GLU A 74 -12.35 -6.17 -0.98
N HIS A 75 -11.44 -5.71 -1.84
CA HIS A 75 -11.67 -4.51 -2.66
C HIS A 75 -12.74 -4.79 -3.73
N GLY A 76 -12.67 -5.93 -4.41
CA GLY A 76 -13.66 -6.35 -5.41
C GLY A 76 -15.08 -6.47 -4.86
N SER A 77 -15.24 -6.95 -3.63
CA SER A 77 -16.52 -7.04 -2.92
C SER A 77 -16.92 -5.76 -2.19
N ARG A 78 -16.11 -4.69 -2.24
CA ARG A 78 -16.34 -3.41 -1.54
C ARG A 78 -16.48 -3.56 -0.02
N THR A 79 -15.75 -4.50 0.57
CA THR A 79 -15.73 -4.70 2.03
C THR A 79 -14.50 -4.08 2.68
N LEU A 80 -13.49 -3.70 1.90
CA LEU A 80 -12.29 -3.01 2.39
C LEU A 80 -12.39 -1.50 2.14
N THR A 81 -12.16 -0.70 3.18
CA THR A 81 -12.19 0.77 3.07
C THR A 81 -11.08 1.43 3.86
N TRP A 82 -10.71 2.65 3.46
CA TRP A 82 -9.87 3.53 4.25
C TRP A 82 -10.59 4.87 4.39
N LEU A 83 -10.86 5.29 5.64
CA LEU A 83 -11.64 6.50 5.93
C LEU A 83 -13.00 6.54 5.18
N GLY A 84 -13.61 5.38 4.96
CA GLY A 84 -14.86 5.23 4.21
C GLY A 84 -14.73 5.22 2.67
N GLY A 85 -13.53 5.44 2.12
CA GLY A 85 -13.24 5.38 0.70
C GLY A 85 -12.60 4.06 0.25
N TYR A 86 -12.50 3.87 -1.07
CA TYR A 86 -11.94 2.66 -1.72
C TYR A 86 -10.60 2.91 -2.43
N ASP A 87 -10.03 4.12 -2.33
CA ASP A 87 -8.75 4.49 -2.97
C ASP A 87 -7.51 4.25 -2.11
N PHE A 88 -7.72 3.92 -0.82
CA PHE A 88 -6.68 3.59 0.17
C PHE A 88 -5.58 4.64 0.42
N GLY A 89 -5.69 5.83 -0.19
CA GLY A 89 -4.75 6.96 -0.06
C GLY A 89 -3.31 6.66 -0.48
N LEU A 90 -3.07 5.62 -1.28
CA LEU A 90 -1.73 5.25 -1.75
C LEU A 90 -1.54 5.70 -3.22
N PRO A 91 -0.30 6.03 -3.64
CA PRO A 91 -0.02 6.35 -5.03
C PRO A 91 -0.41 5.18 -5.93
N LEU A 92 -1.04 5.47 -7.07
CA LEU A 92 -1.27 4.51 -8.15
C LEU A 92 -0.06 4.48 -9.08
N VAL A 93 0.19 3.33 -9.69
CA VAL A 93 1.01 3.27 -10.90
C VAL A 93 0.24 4.00 -11.99
N GLY A 94 0.86 4.90 -12.75
CA GLY A 94 0.17 5.66 -13.81
C GLY A 94 -0.52 4.77 -14.87
N ALA A 95 -0.07 3.52 -15.04
CA ALA A 95 -0.72 2.54 -15.89
C ALA A 95 -2.07 2.02 -15.33
N LEU A 96 -2.30 2.12 -14.02
CA LEU A 96 -3.53 1.73 -13.34
C LEU A 96 -4.52 2.89 -13.18
N THR A 97 -4.10 4.12 -13.46
CA THR A 97 -5.03 5.25 -13.53
C THR A 97 -5.79 5.14 -14.86
N SER A 98 -7.01 4.61 -14.86
CA SER A 98 -7.94 4.89 -15.95
C SER A 98 -8.05 6.41 -16.05
N SER A 99 -7.85 6.98 -17.24
CA SER A 99 -8.01 8.40 -17.54
C SER A 99 -9.44 8.85 -17.21
N GLY A 100 -9.70 9.12 -15.94
CA GLY A 100 -10.98 9.54 -15.38
C GLY A 100 -10.76 10.79 -14.57
N HIS A 101 -10.71 11.92 -15.27
CA HIS A 101 -10.67 13.25 -14.70
C HIS A 101 -11.91 13.45 -13.83
N GLY A 102 -11.76 13.58 -12.51
CA GLY A 102 -12.89 13.95 -11.63
C GLY A 102 -12.63 13.72 -10.15
N GLY A 103 -12.19 14.78 -9.46
CA GLY A 103 -12.08 14.75 -8.00
C GLY A 103 -11.40 15.98 -7.44
N THR A 104 -12.08 17.12 -7.48
CA THR A 104 -11.70 18.34 -6.77
C THR A 104 -11.76 18.07 -5.28
N TYR A 105 -10.64 18.16 -4.56
CA TYR A 105 -10.65 18.21 -3.10
C TYR A 105 -11.26 19.56 -2.67
N ALA A 106 -12.47 19.54 -2.12
CA ALA A 106 -13.03 20.68 -1.41
C ALA A 106 -12.37 20.78 -0.02
N LYS A 107 -11.98 22.00 0.34
CA LYS A 107 -11.43 22.39 1.64
C LYS A 107 -12.44 22.22 2.77
#